data_AF-A0A8H6Y0M9-F1
#
_entry.id   AF-A0A8H6Y0M9-F1
#
_cell.length_a   1.000
_cell.length_b   1.000
_cell.length_c   1.000
_cell.angle_alpha   90.00
_cell.angle_beta   90.00
_cell.angle_gamma   90.00
#
_symmetry.space_group_name_H-M   'P 1'
#
loop_
_entity.id
_entity.type
_entity.pdbx_description
1 polymer ?
#
loop_
_entity_poly.entity_id
_entity_poly.type
_entity_poly.pdbx_seq_one_letter_code
_entity_poly.pdbx_strand_id
1 'polypeptide(L)'
;MPSFSYRLYAVRDIAEGEELTYQYTDAVQSAAKRQTELKPYDFVCTCPACKDPSKSDPRRAAIAKFYAANIGMLTSSFLDDALLAKCRKQIELIVCEGLEHHTVYFHIVKLLMEGCIAHGDAQRASKWAAKLDNCHWDENRNNADVVELLKSGPAYRKHPLWRTLVEPGVPSQRLDMAQMFKRRLAERAPAAITNLGL
;
A
#
# COMPACT_ATOMS: atom_id res chain seq x y z
N MET A 1 -15.89 -19.42 -24.44
CA MET A 1 -16.52 -19.18 -23.11
C MET A 1 -15.42 -18.79 -22.14
N PRO A 2 -15.52 -17.65 -21.44
CA PRO A 2 -14.65 -17.43 -20.28
C PRO A 2 -14.99 -18.46 -19.20
N SER A 3 -13.99 -19.18 -18.69
CA SER A 3 -14.12 -20.08 -17.54
C SER A 3 -13.95 -19.29 -16.24
N PHE A 4 -14.77 -19.57 -15.23
CA PHE A 4 -14.55 -19.04 -13.89
C PHE A 4 -13.28 -19.66 -13.27
N SER A 5 -12.32 -18.83 -12.88
CA SER A 5 -11.09 -19.24 -12.20
C SER A 5 -10.85 -18.36 -10.97
N TYR A 6 -10.46 -18.97 -9.85
CA TYR A 6 -10.06 -18.28 -8.63
C TYR A 6 -8.61 -18.61 -8.29
N ARG A 7 -7.86 -17.62 -7.79
CA ARG A 7 -6.46 -17.79 -7.37
C ARG A 7 -6.34 -17.38 -5.91
N LEU A 8 -5.75 -18.25 -5.10
CA LEU A 8 -5.45 -18.01 -3.70
C LEU A 8 -3.93 -17.95 -3.53
N TYR A 9 -3.46 -16.95 -2.79
CA TYR A 9 -2.03 -16.71 -2.60
C TYR A 9 -1.72 -16.61 -1.10
N ALA A 10 -0.55 -17.10 -0.71
CA ALA A 10 0.01 -16.76 0.59
C ALA A 10 0.49 -15.29 0.56
N VAL A 11 0.10 -14.52 1.57
CA VAL A 11 0.46 -13.10 1.71
C VAL A 11 1.55 -12.84 2.75
N ARG A 12 1.97 -13.91 3.45
CA ARG A 12 3.00 -13.95 4.48
C ARG A 12 3.56 -15.38 4.57
N ASP A 13 4.61 -15.56 5.36
CA ASP A 13 5.13 -16.88 5.69
C ASP A 13 4.09 -17.65 6.53
N ILE A 14 3.98 -18.95 6.26
CA ILE A 14 3.01 -19.87 6.88
C ILE A 14 3.80 -21.12 7.31
N ALA A 15 3.74 -21.45 8.61
CA ALA A 15 4.43 -22.62 9.14
C ALA A 15 3.73 -23.94 8.75
N GLU A 16 4.47 -25.05 8.76
CA GLU A 16 3.86 -26.37 8.58
C GLU A 16 2.82 -26.64 9.69
N GLY A 17 1.62 -27.05 9.29
CA GLY A 17 0.49 -27.27 10.20
C GLY A 17 -0.25 -25.99 10.63
N GLU A 18 0.16 -24.81 10.18
CA GLU A 18 -0.58 -23.57 10.42
C GLU A 18 -1.86 -23.52 9.56
N GLU A 19 -2.97 -23.11 10.16
CA GLU A 19 -4.25 -22.97 9.46
C GLU A 19 -4.21 -21.86 8.40
N LEU A 20 -4.62 -22.20 7.17
CA LEU A 20 -4.82 -21.23 6.11
C LEU A 20 -6.11 -20.45 6.35
N THR A 21 -6.03 -19.13 6.40
CA THR A 21 -7.18 -18.26 6.69
C THR A 21 -7.37 -17.20 5.60
N TYR A 22 -8.61 -16.73 5.43
CA TYR A 22 -8.99 -15.69 4.49
C TYR A 22 -10.03 -14.76 5.13
N GLN A 23 -10.03 -13.47 4.82
CA GLN A 23 -11.00 -12.53 5.39
C GLN A 23 -12.34 -12.52 4.64
N TYR A 24 -13.46 -12.65 5.36
CA TYR A 24 -14.82 -12.54 4.80
C TYR A 24 -15.41 -11.12 4.90
N THR A 25 -14.70 -10.22 5.59
CA THR A 25 -15.10 -8.83 5.81
C THR A 25 -13.94 -7.91 5.48
N ASP A 26 -14.22 -6.62 5.37
CA ASP A 26 -13.14 -5.63 5.35
C ASP A 26 -12.39 -5.65 6.70
N ALA A 27 -11.10 -5.95 6.63
CA ALA A 27 -10.29 -6.20 7.80
C ALA A 27 -9.92 -4.91 8.56
N VAL A 28 -9.99 -3.72 7.96
CA VAL A 28 -9.64 -2.48 8.67
C VAL A 28 -10.80 -1.85 9.45
N GLN A 29 -11.99 -2.44 9.37
CA GLN A 29 -13.15 -2.03 10.16
C GLN A 29 -13.00 -2.38 11.65
N SER A 30 -13.83 -1.79 12.51
CA SER A 30 -13.88 -2.15 13.94
C SER A 30 -14.36 -3.58 14.16
N ALA A 31 -13.96 -4.20 15.28
CA ALA A 31 -14.40 -5.55 15.63
C ALA A 31 -15.93 -5.67 15.65
N ALA A 32 -16.64 -4.68 16.22
CA ALA A 32 -18.11 -4.69 16.25
C ALA A 32 -18.74 -4.73 14.85
N LYS A 33 -18.17 -3.99 13.90
CA LYS A 33 -18.66 -3.99 12.51
C LYS A 33 -18.35 -5.31 11.82
N ARG A 34 -17.14 -5.84 11.97
CA ARG A 34 -16.77 -7.17 11.45
C ARG A 34 -17.69 -8.27 12.00
N GLN A 35 -17.98 -8.29 13.29
CA GLN A 35 -18.93 -9.25 13.88
C GLN A 35 -20.33 -9.14 13.28
N THR A 36 -20.77 -7.92 12.97
CA THR A 36 -22.07 -7.70 12.32
C THR A 36 -22.09 -8.24 10.91
N GLU A 37 -21.03 -7.98 10.12
CA GLU A 37 -20.87 -8.48 8.75
C GLU A 37 -20.68 -10.01 8.70
N LEU A 38 -20.19 -10.63 9.78
CA LEU A 38 -20.01 -12.08 9.89
C LEU A 38 -21.28 -12.85 10.30
N LYS A 39 -22.34 -12.17 10.74
CA LYS A 39 -23.61 -12.81 11.14
C LYS A 39 -24.17 -13.80 10.10
N PRO A 40 -24.14 -13.52 8.78
CA PRO A 40 -24.63 -14.47 7.77
C PRO A 40 -23.88 -15.81 7.72
N TYR A 41 -22.66 -15.88 8.26
CA TYR A 41 -21.84 -17.08 8.32
C TYR A 41 -22.02 -17.88 9.63
N ASP A 42 -22.90 -17.42 10.52
CA ASP A 42 -23.30 -18.09 11.77
C ASP A 42 -22.14 -18.48 12.69
N PHE A 43 -21.15 -17.60 12.83
CA PHE A 43 -20.08 -17.75 13.82
C PHE A 43 -19.70 -16.42 14.47
N VAL A 44 -19.06 -16.51 15.65
CA VAL A 44 -18.45 -15.36 16.33
C VAL A 44 -16.95 -15.40 16.09
N CYS A 45 -16.39 -14.35 15.47
CA CYS A 45 -14.97 -14.31 15.22
C CYS A 45 -14.18 -14.14 16.51
N THR A 46 -13.21 -15.02 16.74
CA THR A 46 -12.36 -15.02 17.94
C THR A 46 -10.88 -14.79 17.60
N CYS A 47 -10.60 -14.19 16.44
CA CYS A 47 -9.24 -13.83 16.06
C CYS A 47 -8.63 -12.85 17.08
N PRO A 48 -7.28 -12.72 17.15
CA PRO A 48 -6.62 -11.84 18.11
C PRO A 48 -7.17 -10.41 18.11
N ALA A 49 -7.51 -9.87 16.94
CA ALA A 49 -8.09 -8.54 16.79
C ALA A 49 -9.51 -8.40 17.38
N CYS A 50 -10.33 -9.45 17.32
CA CYS A 50 -11.66 -9.47 17.93
C CYS A 50 -11.61 -9.79 19.43
N LYS A 51 -10.57 -10.47 19.91
CA LYS A 51 -10.35 -10.75 21.35
C LYS A 51 -9.91 -9.51 22.13
N ASP A 52 -9.13 -8.61 21.52
CA ASP A 52 -8.69 -7.35 22.15
C ASP A 52 -8.97 -6.13 21.23
N PRO A 53 -10.25 -5.77 21.03
CA PRO A 53 -10.63 -4.66 20.17
C PRO A 53 -10.12 -3.31 20.70
N SER A 54 -9.91 -3.18 22.01
CA SER A 54 -9.40 -1.96 22.63
C SER A 54 -8.03 -1.54 22.07
N LYS A 55 -7.20 -2.51 21.69
CA LYS A 55 -5.89 -2.28 21.06
C LYS A 55 -5.94 -2.37 19.54
N SER A 56 -6.72 -3.30 18.99
CA SER A 56 -6.74 -3.56 17.55
C SER A 56 -7.52 -2.50 16.78
N ASP A 57 -8.69 -2.07 17.26
CA ASP A 57 -9.53 -1.12 16.53
C ASP A 57 -8.85 0.24 16.30
N PRO A 58 -8.11 0.85 17.27
CA PRO A 58 -7.35 2.07 17.00
C PRO A 58 -6.27 1.89 15.93
N ARG A 59 -5.57 0.74 15.90
CA ARG A 59 -4.54 0.45 14.89
C ARG A 59 -5.15 0.28 13.51
N ARG A 60 -6.22 -0.51 13.40
CA ARG A 60 -6.96 -0.72 12.15
C ARG A 60 -7.58 0.58 11.62
N ALA A 61 -8.11 1.43 12.49
CA ALA A 61 -8.57 2.77 12.14
C ALA A 61 -7.44 3.67 11.63
N ALA A 62 -6.24 3.60 12.23
CA ALA A 62 -5.08 4.34 11.75
C ALA A 62 -4.64 3.90 10.35
N ILE A 63 -4.67 2.59 10.06
CA ILE A 63 -4.40 2.03 8.73
C ILE A 63 -5.44 2.53 7.72
N ALA A 64 -6.72 2.43 8.04
CA ALA A 64 -7.81 2.90 7.19
C ALA A 64 -7.68 4.40 6.88
N LYS A 65 -7.40 5.22 7.90
CA LYS A 65 -7.20 6.66 7.75
C LYS A 65 -5.99 6.98 6.88
N PHE A 66 -4.87 6.27 7.07
CA PHE A 66 -3.70 6.44 6.22
C PHE A 66 -4.02 6.12 4.77
N TYR A 67 -4.73 5.02 4.51
CA TYR A 67 -5.13 4.66 3.15
C TYR A 67 -6.00 5.75 2.51
N ALA A 68 -7.09 6.13 3.16
CA ALA A 68 -8.02 7.12 2.64
C ALA A 68 -7.33 8.47 2.35
N ALA A 69 -6.42 8.90 3.24
CA ALA A 69 -5.72 10.17 3.09
C ALA A 69 -4.62 10.14 2.01
N ASN A 70 -4.07 8.97 1.67
CA ASN A 70 -2.86 8.89 0.85
C ASN A 70 -3.06 8.09 -0.45
N ILE A 71 -4.19 7.42 -0.69
CA ILE A 71 -4.39 6.54 -1.87
C ILE A 71 -4.01 7.22 -3.20
N GLY A 72 -4.33 8.51 -3.37
CA GLY A 72 -3.94 9.29 -4.57
C GLY A 72 -2.49 9.80 -4.57
N MET A 73 -1.82 9.81 -3.42
CA MET A 73 -0.44 10.26 -3.22
C MET A 73 0.57 9.12 -3.05
N LEU A 74 0.14 7.85 -2.98
CA LEU A 74 1.03 6.68 -2.92
C LEU A 74 1.67 6.41 -4.29
N THR A 75 2.19 7.45 -4.92
CA THR A 75 2.92 7.45 -6.17
C THR A 75 4.31 8.02 -5.92
N SER A 76 5.30 7.58 -6.69
CA SER A 76 6.71 7.97 -6.53
C SER A 76 6.95 9.48 -6.71
N SER A 77 6.01 10.21 -7.29
CA SER A 77 6.12 11.64 -7.61
C SER A 77 6.18 12.56 -6.39
N PHE A 78 5.69 12.11 -5.22
CA PHE A 78 5.65 12.89 -3.97
C PHE A 78 6.58 12.36 -2.88
N LEU A 79 7.59 11.58 -3.27
CA LEU A 79 8.48 10.87 -2.36
C LEU A 79 9.40 11.84 -1.59
N ASP A 80 9.20 11.94 -0.28
CA ASP A 80 10.07 12.67 0.65
C ASP A 80 10.31 11.87 1.94
N ASP A 81 11.26 12.35 2.76
CA ASP A 81 11.64 11.69 4.02
C ASP A 81 10.48 11.59 5.02
N ALA A 82 9.58 12.58 5.03
CA ALA A 82 8.44 12.62 5.94
C ALA A 82 7.40 11.56 5.58
N LEU A 83 7.10 11.39 4.30
CA LEU A 83 6.25 10.34 3.77
C LEU A 83 6.86 8.96 4.03
N LEU A 84 8.16 8.79 3.79
CA LEU A 84 8.86 7.53 4.07
C LEU A 84 8.82 7.17 5.56
N ALA A 85 8.96 8.16 6.46
CA ALA A 85 8.81 7.93 7.89
C ALA A 85 7.38 7.50 8.28
N LYS A 86 6.35 8.09 7.66
CA LYS A 86 4.95 7.66 7.84
C LYS A 86 4.74 6.23 7.32
N CYS A 87 5.27 5.92 6.14
CA CYS A 87 5.20 4.59 5.53
C CYS A 87 5.81 3.51 6.42
N ARG A 88 6.98 3.78 7.03
CA ARG A 88 7.62 2.85 7.99
C ARG A 88 6.74 2.55 9.20
N LYS A 89 6.09 3.57 9.80
CA LYS A 89 5.17 3.35 10.92
C LYS A 89 3.92 2.55 10.51
N GLN A 90 3.43 2.77 9.29
CA GLN A 90 2.23 2.09 8.80
C GLN A 90 2.48 0.61 8.49
N ILE A 91 3.64 0.26 7.92
CA ILE A 91 3.94 -1.15 7.66
C ILE A 91 4.08 -1.96 8.96
N GLU A 92 4.62 -1.35 10.02
CA GLU A 92 4.66 -1.97 11.36
C GLU A 92 3.26 -2.27 11.89
N LEU A 93 2.31 -1.33 11.74
CA LEU A 93 0.92 -1.54 12.14
C LEU A 93 0.24 -2.64 11.32
N ILE A 94 0.46 -2.66 10.00
CA ILE A 94 -0.14 -3.66 9.11
C ILE A 94 0.34 -5.06 9.46
N VAL A 95 1.66 -5.25 9.64
CA VAL A 95 2.25 -6.54 10.02
C VAL A 95 1.76 -6.95 11.42
N CYS A 96 1.70 -6.01 12.36
CA CYS A 96 1.20 -6.28 13.72
C CYS A 96 -0.26 -6.77 13.72
N GLU A 97 -1.08 -6.31 12.78
CA GLU A 97 -2.48 -6.70 12.63
C GLU A 97 -2.71 -7.91 11.72
N GLY A 98 -1.65 -8.46 11.10
CA GLY A 98 -1.75 -9.56 10.13
C GLY A 98 -2.49 -9.18 8.84
N LEU A 99 -2.35 -7.92 8.41
CA LEU A 99 -3.09 -7.34 7.27
C LEU A 99 -2.24 -7.20 6.01
N GLU A 100 -1.23 -8.05 5.82
CA GLU A 100 -0.35 -8.01 4.65
C GLU A 100 -1.08 -8.25 3.32
N HIS A 101 -2.29 -8.83 3.34
CA HIS A 101 -3.17 -8.95 2.17
C HIS A 101 -3.82 -7.62 1.73
N HIS A 102 -3.74 -6.57 2.55
CA HIS A 102 -4.39 -5.30 2.25
C HIS A 102 -3.57 -4.53 1.21
N THR A 103 -4.20 -4.02 0.14
CA THR A 103 -3.52 -3.35 -1.00
C THR A 103 -2.60 -2.19 -0.60
N VAL A 104 -2.87 -1.54 0.54
CA VAL A 104 -2.00 -0.52 1.16
C VAL A 104 -0.60 -1.05 1.45
N TYR A 105 -0.49 -2.32 1.87
CA TYR A 105 0.79 -2.96 2.14
C TYR A 105 1.67 -2.95 0.90
N PHE A 106 1.14 -3.40 -0.24
CA PHE A 106 1.84 -3.38 -1.52
C PHE A 106 2.34 -1.97 -1.88
N HIS A 107 1.47 -0.96 -1.79
CA HIS A 107 1.84 0.42 -2.10
C HIS A 107 2.94 0.97 -1.17
N ILE A 108 2.86 0.69 0.14
CA ILE A 108 3.88 1.12 1.10
C ILE A 108 5.21 0.42 0.82
N VAL A 109 5.20 -0.90 0.59
CA VAL A 109 6.41 -1.66 0.27
C VAL A 109 7.09 -1.09 -0.99
N LYS A 110 6.30 -0.79 -2.02
CA LYS A 110 6.79 -0.13 -3.25
C LYS A 110 7.42 1.22 -2.97
N LEU A 111 6.77 2.09 -2.19
CA LEU A 111 7.33 3.41 -1.84
C LEU A 111 8.59 3.32 -0.99
N LEU A 112 8.67 2.37 -0.06
CA LEU A 112 9.88 2.15 0.74
C LEU A 112 11.05 1.65 -0.13
N MET A 113 10.78 0.79 -1.11
CA MET A 113 11.75 0.40 -2.13
C MET A 113 12.22 1.63 -2.92
N GLU A 114 11.30 2.38 -3.52
CA GLU A 114 11.60 3.58 -4.31
C GLU A 114 12.32 4.65 -3.49
N GLY A 115 11.99 4.81 -2.21
CA GLY A 115 12.70 5.61 -1.22
C GLY A 115 14.15 5.21 -1.08
N CYS A 116 14.43 3.93 -0.90
CA CYS A 116 15.80 3.43 -0.82
C CYS A 116 16.58 3.69 -2.11
N ILE A 117 15.95 3.53 -3.28
CA ILE A 117 16.55 3.91 -4.58
C ILE A 117 16.87 5.41 -4.61
N ALA A 118 15.93 6.24 -4.15
CA ALA A 118 16.07 7.70 -4.11
C ALA A 118 17.18 8.18 -3.19
N HIS A 119 17.48 7.45 -2.10
CA HIS A 119 18.64 7.69 -1.25
C HIS A 119 19.93 7.00 -1.72
N GLY A 120 19.90 6.25 -2.82
CA GLY A 120 21.04 5.48 -3.31
C GLY A 120 21.41 4.27 -2.44
N ASP A 121 20.49 3.79 -1.60
CA ASP A 121 20.65 2.62 -0.73
C ASP A 121 20.18 1.35 -1.47
N ALA A 122 21.04 0.84 -2.35
CA ALA A 122 20.76 -0.36 -3.14
C ALA A 122 20.49 -1.59 -2.26
N GLN A 123 21.19 -1.72 -1.13
CA GLN A 123 21.05 -2.89 -0.26
C GLN A 123 19.65 -2.95 0.39
N ARG A 124 19.16 -1.83 0.95
CA ARG A 124 17.80 -1.78 1.49
C ARG A 124 16.76 -1.82 0.39
N ALA A 125 17.03 -1.23 -0.77
CA ALA A 125 16.15 -1.35 -1.93
C ALA A 125 15.94 -2.81 -2.32
N SER A 126 16.99 -3.65 -2.34
CA SER A 126 16.86 -5.09 -2.63
C SER A 126 16.00 -5.83 -1.61
N LYS A 127 16.12 -5.49 -0.33
CA LYS A 127 15.28 -6.08 0.72
C LYS A 127 13.79 -5.76 0.50
N TRP A 128 13.48 -4.51 0.16
CA TRP A 128 12.11 -4.11 -0.14
C TRP A 128 11.60 -4.66 -1.47
N ALA A 129 12.47 -4.80 -2.47
CA ALA A 129 12.14 -5.45 -3.74
C ALA A 129 11.77 -6.92 -3.54
N ALA A 130 12.50 -7.66 -2.71
CA ALA A 130 12.14 -9.04 -2.36
C ALA A 130 10.77 -9.12 -1.66
N LYS A 131 10.45 -8.17 -0.77
CA LYS A 131 9.11 -8.08 -0.17
C LYS A 131 8.02 -7.73 -1.18
N LEU A 132 8.32 -6.84 -2.13
CA LEU A 132 7.40 -6.47 -3.20
C LEU A 132 7.14 -7.64 -4.15
N ASP A 133 8.14 -8.51 -4.35
CA ASP A 133 8.00 -9.74 -5.12
C ASP A 133 6.99 -10.70 -4.49
N ASN A 134 7.01 -10.81 -3.17
CA ASN A 134 6.03 -11.60 -2.40
C ASN A 134 4.61 -11.02 -2.47
N CYS A 135 4.42 -9.79 -2.97
CA CYS A 135 3.10 -9.19 -3.19
C CYS A 135 2.51 -9.54 -4.57
N HIS A 136 2.81 -10.72 -5.11
CA HIS A 136 2.33 -11.18 -6.42
C HIS A 136 0.82 -11.41 -6.52
N TRP A 137 0.13 -11.35 -5.38
CA TRP A 137 -1.31 -11.41 -5.25
C TRP A 137 -2.03 -10.11 -5.65
N ASP A 138 -1.33 -8.96 -5.67
CA ASP A 138 -1.93 -7.68 -6.05
C ASP A 138 -1.97 -7.53 -7.58
N GLU A 139 -3.18 -7.38 -8.13
CA GLU A 139 -3.40 -7.28 -9.58
C GLU A 139 -2.77 -6.01 -10.20
N ASN A 140 -2.49 -4.99 -9.38
CA ASN A 140 -1.80 -3.77 -9.83
C ASN A 140 -0.28 -3.96 -9.90
N ARG A 141 0.25 -5.16 -9.60
CA ARG A 141 1.67 -5.48 -9.77
C ARG A 141 2.03 -5.60 -11.26
N ASN A 142 2.17 -4.46 -11.93
CA ASN A 142 2.66 -4.38 -13.31
C ASN A 142 4.21 -4.32 -13.40
N ASN A 143 4.92 -4.68 -12.33
CA ASN A 143 6.36 -4.42 -12.15
C ASN A 143 7.22 -5.69 -12.00
N ALA A 144 6.74 -6.87 -12.41
CA ALA A 144 7.43 -8.14 -12.19
C ALA A 144 8.89 -8.12 -12.68
N ASP A 145 9.10 -7.65 -13.90
CA ASP A 145 10.43 -7.58 -14.52
C ASP A 145 11.34 -6.55 -13.85
N VAL A 146 10.75 -5.44 -13.37
CA VAL A 146 11.48 -4.38 -12.65
C VAL A 146 11.96 -4.91 -11.30
N VAL A 147 11.12 -5.65 -10.56
CA VAL A 147 11.51 -6.22 -9.26
C VAL A 147 12.63 -7.25 -9.41
N GLU A 148 12.55 -8.11 -10.42
CA GLU A 148 13.57 -9.13 -10.69
C GLU A 148 14.92 -8.50 -11.07
N LEU A 149 14.91 -7.48 -11.94
CA LEU A 149 16.10 -6.72 -12.31
C LEU A 149 16.74 -6.03 -11.10
N LEU A 150 15.93 -5.51 -10.18
CA LEU A 150 16.37 -4.78 -9.00
C LEU A 150 16.98 -5.70 -7.92
N LYS A 151 16.72 -7.01 -7.91
CA LYS A 151 17.43 -7.96 -7.02
C LYS A 151 18.94 -8.06 -7.31
N SER A 152 19.38 -7.70 -8.51
CA SER A 152 20.76 -7.93 -8.96
C SER A 152 21.79 -6.92 -8.43
N GLY A 153 21.39 -5.74 -7.90
CA GLY A 153 22.28 -4.75 -7.28
C GLY A 153 22.71 -3.58 -8.21
N PRO A 154 23.44 -3.79 -9.32
CA PRO A 154 23.85 -2.72 -10.23
C PRO A 154 22.69 -2.03 -10.97
N ALA A 155 21.55 -2.72 -11.14
CA ALA A 155 20.40 -2.20 -11.88
C ALA A 155 19.82 -0.91 -11.28
N TYR A 156 19.93 -0.72 -9.96
CA TYR A 156 19.45 0.48 -9.27
C TYR A 156 20.09 1.77 -9.77
N ARG A 157 21.36 1.73 -10.21
CA ARG A 157 22.09 2.92 -10.66
C ARG A 157 21.52 3.52 -11.95
N LYS A 158 20.78 2.72 -12.73
CA LYS A 158 20.12 3.15 -13.97
C LYS A 158 18.66 3.55 -13.74
N HIS A 159 18.14 3.39 -12.52
CA HIS A 159 16.76 3.71 -12.20
C HIS A 159 16.56 5.24 -12.16
N PRO A 160 15.46 5.79 -12.73
CA PRO A 160 15.23 7.24 -12.77
C PRO A 160 15.21 7.94 -11.40
N LEU A 161 14.86 7.21 -10.35
CA LEU A 161 14.87 7.73 -8.98
C LEU A 161 16.25 7.74 -8.32
N TRP A 162 17.28 7.08 -8.88
CA TRP A 162 18.57 6.86 -8.21
C TRP A 162 19.18 8.16 -7.69
N ARG A 163 19.43 8.21 -6.37
CA ARG A 163 20.05 9.35 -5.66
C ARG A 163 19.33 10.71 -5.79
N THR A 164 18.08 10.74 -6.23
CA THR A 164 17.28 11.98 -6.34
C THR A 164 17.00 12.69 -5.00
N LEU A 165 17.19 12.01 -3.86
CA LEU A 165 17.07 12.57 -2.50
C LEU A 165 18.43 12.72 -1.77
N VAL A 166 19.56 12.56 -2.47
CA VAL A 166 20.92 12.64 -1.87
C VAL A 166 21.57 14.01 -2.06
N GLU A 167 21.19 14.76 -3.10
CA GLU A 167 21.81 16.07 -3.38
C GLU A 167 21.06 17.22 -2.68
N PRO A 168 21.68 17.94 -1.73
CA PRO A 168 21.12 19.17 -1.20
C PRO A 168 21.23 20.26 -2.27
N GLY A 169 20.09 20.65 -2.86
CA GLY A 169 20.00 21.90 -3.61
C GLY A 169 19.75 21.82 -5.11
N VAL A 170 19.48 20.66 -5.70
CA VAL A 170 18.82 20.63 -7.02
C VAL A 170 17.33 20.84 -6.78
N PRO A 171 16.71 21.95 -7.24
CA PRO A 171 15.26 22.07 -7.23
C PRO A 171 14.78 20.92 -8.09
N SER A 172 14.19 19.93 -7.44
CA SER A 172 13.59 18.82 -8.15
C SER A 172 12.69 19.43 -9.22
N GLN A 173 12.72 18.91 -10.45
CA GLN A 173 11.73 19.24 -11.47
C GLN A 173 10.27 18.95 -10.99
N ARG A 174 10.06 18.54 -9.72
CA ARG A 174 8.78 18.28 -9.04
C ARG A 174 7.91 19.53 -8.82
N LEU A 175 8.44 20.75 -8.95
CA LEU A 175 7.62 21.97 -8.78
C LEU A 175 6.58 22.15 -9.89
N ASP A 176 6.80 21.58 -11.08
CA ASP A 176 5.87 21.68 -12.20
C ASP A 176 4.70 20.68 -12.08
N MET A 177 4.97 19.45 -11.63
CA MET A 177 3.95 18.40 -11.54
C MET A 177 2.87 18.66 -10.48
N ALA A 178 3.23 19.27 -9.35
CA ALA A 178 2.25 19.67 -8.32
C ALA A 178 1.34 20.81 -8.81
N GLN A 179 1.87 21.74 -9.63
CA GLN A 179 1.09 22.79 -10.27
C GLN A 179 0.21 22.23 -11.41
N MET A 180 0.73 21.30 -12.22
CA MET A 180 -0.04 20.60 -13.25
C MET A 180 -1.19 19.76 -12.67
N PHE A 181 -0.98 19.10 -11.52
CA PHE A 181 -2.03 18.32 -10.87
C PHE A 181 -3.07 19.20 -10.15
N LYS A 182 -2.65 20.31 -9.53
CA LYS A 182 -3.57 21.36 -9.06
C LYS A 182 -4.40 21.94 -10.20
N ARG A 183 -3.80 22.13 -11.39
CA ARG A 183 -4.52 22.50 -12.63
C ARG A 183 -5.53 21.43 -13.05
N ARG A 184 -5.13 20.15 -13.15
CA ARG A 184 -6.05 19.05 -13.53
C ARG A 184 -7.17 18.79 -12.52
N LEU A 185 -6.92 19.00 -11.22
CA LEU A 185 -7.97 18.92 -10.19
C LEU A 185 -8.92 20.12 -10.25
N ALA A 186 -8.40 21.32 -10.53
CA ALA A 186 -9.24 22.51 -10.76
C ALA A 186 -10.07 22.40 -12.06
N GLU A 187 -9.52 21.78 -13.11
CA GLU A 187 -10.18 21.50 -14.39
C GLU A 187 -11.21 20.35 -14.29
N ARG A 188 -11.14 19.51 -13.25
CA ARG A 188 -12.11 18.44 -12.95
C ARG A 188 -13.18 18.84 -11.93
N ALA A 189 -13.18 20.07 -11.42
CA ALA A 189 -14.31 20.56 -10.66
C ALA A 189 -15.54 20.57 -11.58
N PRO A 190 -16.68 19.95 -11.21
CA PRO A 190 -17.86 19.96 -12.06
C PRO A 190 -18.29 21.41 -12.27
N ALA A 191 -18.38 21.83 -13.53
CA ALA A 191 -19.08 23.04 -13.89
C ALA A 191 -20.46 22.97 -13.23
N ALA A 192 -20.77 23.96 -12.39
CA ALA A 192 -22.07 24.10 -11.78
C ALA A 192 -23.12 23.97 -12.89
N ILE A 193 -23.94 22.93 -12.81
CA ILE A 193 -25.13 22.79 -13.63
C ILE A 193 -26.12 23.83 -13.10
N THR A 194 -26.01 25.05 -13.63
CA THR A 194 -27.09 26.02 -13.64
C THR A 194 -28.07 25.63 -14.74
N ASN A 195 -29.32 25.42 -14.33
CA ASN A 195 -30.57 25.33 -15.10
C ASN A 195 -30.92 24.00 -15.79
N LEU A 196 -32.03 23.41 -15.32
CA LEU A 196 -33.26 22.97 -15.99
C LEU A 196 -34.14 22.41 -14.84
N GLY A 197 -35.19 23.07 -14.36
CA GLY A 197 -36.38 23.41 -15.12
C GLY A 197 -37.34 22.22 -15.14
N LEU A 198 -37.97 21.91 -14.00
CA LEU A 198 -39.27 21.24 -13.81
C LEU A 198 -39.73 21.48 -12.36
#